data_AF-A0A3D3PQ59-F1
#
_entry.id   AF-A0A3D3PQ59-F1
#
_cell.length_a   1.000
_cell.length_b   1.000
_cell.length_c   1.000
_cell.angle_alpha   90.00
_cell.angle_beta   90.00
_cell.angle_gamma   90.00
#
_symmetry.space_group_name_H-M   'P 1'
#
loop_
_entity.id
_entity.type
_entity.pdbx_description
1 polymer ?
#
loop_
_entity_poly.entity_id
_entity_poly.type
_entity_poly.pdbx_seq_one_letter_code
_entity_poly.pdbx_strand_id
1 'polypeptide(L)'
;MIKILRRQFVSVLAVAAALTVLVPAVSIAQTSPAKNKVVFQVSDGDSQKWGLVLNNARNMQEALGGNNVKLEIVAFGPGVAMLKVG
;
A
#
# COMPACT_ATOMS: atom_id res chain seq x y z
N MET A 1 -33.90 29.01 -51.63
CA MET A 1 -33.25 27.71 -51.36
C MET A 1 -32.08 27.79 -50.35
N ILE A 2 -31.22 28.81 -50.37
CA ILE A 2 -30.02 28.90 -49.51
C ILE A 2 -30.30 29.01 -47.98
N LYS A 3 -31.46 29.54 -47.56
CA LYS A 3 -31.84 29.64 -46.13
C LYS A 3 -32.29 28.30 -45.51
N ILE A 4 -32.80 27.37 -46.31
CA ILE A 4 -33.26 26.04 -45.84
C ILE A 4 -32.06 25.13 -45.57
N LEU A 5 -31.01 25.24 -46.37
CA LEU A 5 -29.78 24.47 -46.21
C LEU A 5 -29.02 24.87 -44.92
N ARG A 6 -28.96 26.16 -44.58
CA ARG A 6 -28.31 26.64 -43.33
C ARG A 6 -29.01 26.19 -42.06
N ARG A 7 -30.34 25.96 -42.07
CA ARG A 7 -31.09 25.45 -40.91
C ARG A 7 -30.84 23.97 -40.66
N GLN A 8 -30.69 23.18 -41.73
CA GLN A 8 -30.41 21.74 -41.65
C GLN A 8 -28.99 21.46 -41.10
N PHE A 9 -28.02 22.33 -41.40
CA PHE A 9 -26.66 22.21 -40.86
C PHE A 9 -26.55 22.53 -39.36
N VAL A 10 -27.37 23.45 -38.83
CA VAL A 10 -27.40 23.78 -37.38
C VAL A 10 -28.06 22.65 -36.57
N SER A 11 -29.03 21.95 -37.16
CA SER A 11 -29.71 20.83 -36.49
C SER A 11 -28.86 19.55 -36.39
N VAL A 12 -27.96 19.30 -37.35
CA VAL A 12 -27.08 18.11 -37.31
C VAL A 12 -25.93 18.29 -36.33
N LEU A 13 -25.44 19.52 -36.13
CA LEU A 13 -24.36 19.79 -35.17
C LEU A 13 -24.82 19.73 -33.71
N ALA A 14 -26.10 19.99 -33.44
CA ALA A 14 -26.68 19.91 -32.10
C ALA A 14 -26.97 18.47 -31.63
N VAL A 15 -27.20 17.53 -32.56
CA VAL A 15 -27.46 16.12 -32.23
C VAL A 15 -26.16 15.33 -32.02
N ALA A 16 -25.06 15.73 -32.68
CA ALA A 16 -23.75 15.09 -32.48
C ALA A 16 -23.11 15.42 -31.11
N ALA A 17 -23.54 16.49 -30.44
CA ALA A 17 -23.01 16.90 -29.14
C ALA A 17 -23.69 16.20 -27.92
N ALA A 18 -24.77 15.44 -28.14
CA ALA A 18 -25.60 14.90 -27.06
C ALA A 18 -25.32 13.41 -26.69
N LEU A 19 -24.33 12.77 -27.32
CA LEU A 19 -24.11 11.31 -27.19
C LEU A 19 -22.86 10.90 -26.40
N THR A 20 -22.17 11.83 -25.74
CA THR A 20 -20.87 11.54 -25.07
C THR A 20 -20.95 11.21 -23.57
N VAL A 21 -22.14 11.08 -22.98
CA VAL A 21 -22.25 10.89 -21.52
C VAL A 21 -22.97 9.59 -21.17
N LEU A 22 -22.21 8.48 -21.05
CA LEU A 22 -22.40 7.47 -19.99
C LEU A 22 -21.32 6.36 -20.04
N VAL A 23 -20.06 6.70 -19.80
CA VAL A 23 -19.11 5.66 -19.34
C VAL A 23 -19.18 5.66 -17.81
N PRO A 24 -19.75 4.64 -17.15
CA PRO A 24 -19.68 4.56 -15.70
C PRO A 24 -18.20 4.42 -15.31
N ALA A 25 -17.70 5.37 -14.54
CA ALA A 25 -16.39 5.26 -13.93
C ALA A 25 -16.41 4.08 -12.94
N VAL A 26 -15.89 2.94 -13.38
CA VAL A 26 -15.68 1.78 -12.49
C VAL A 26 -14.53 2.15 -11.56
N SER A 27 -14.85 2.49 -10.31
CA SER A 27 -13.83 2.62 -9.27
C SER A 27 -13.26 1.24 -8.96
N ILE A 28 -12.03 1.00 -9.42
CA ILE A 28 -11.24 -0.14 -8.96
C ILE A 28 -10.77 0.22 -7.55
N ALA A 29 -11.32 -0.45 -6.54
CA ALA A 29 -10.82 -0.34 -5.18
C ALA A 29 -9.34 -0.74 -5.18
N GLN A 30 -8.44 0.21 -4.93
CA GLN A 30 -7.02 -0.09 -4.75
C GLN A 30 -6.86 -0.80 -3.41
N THR A 31 -6.80 -2.14 -3.44
CA THR A 31 -6.37 -2.91 -2.27
C THR A 31 -4.95 -2.49 -1.94
N SER A 32 -4.75 -1.91 -0.75
CA SER A 32 -3.41 -1.63 -0.26
C SER A 32 -2.59 -2.92 -0.21
N PRO A 33 -1.30 -2.90 -0.60
CA PRO A 33 -0.45 -4.07 -0.50
C PRO A 33 -0.49 -4.67 0.90
N ALA A 34 -0.63 -6.00 1.00
CA ALA A 34 -0.61 -6.67 2.29
C ALA A 34 0.75 -6.45 2.97
N LYS A 35 0.73 -6.00 4.23
CA LYS A 35 1.96 -5.81 5.02
C LYS A 35 2.61 -7.15 5.34
N ASN A 36 3.93 -7.20 5.26
CA ASN A 36 4.72 -8.36 5.70
C ASN A 36 4.61 -8.49 7.22
N LYS A 37 4.38 -9.70 7.73
CA LYS A 37 4.29 -9.98 9.17
C LYS A 37 5.41 -10.91 9.57
N VAL A 38 6.20 -10.53 10.57
CA VAL A 38 7.41 -11.25 10.96
C VAL A 38 7.50 -11.32 12.48
N VAL A 39 7.86 -12.50 12.97
CA VAL A 39 8.11 -12.76 14.40
C VAL A 39 9.55 -13.22 14.57
N PHE A 40 10.34 -12.47 15.35
CA PHE A 40 11.65 -12.91 15.83
C PHE A 40 11.50 -13.53 17.21
N GLN A 41 11.99 -14.77 17.36
CA GLN A 41 12.04 -15.44 18.64
C GLN A 41 13.43 -15.29 19.26
N VAL A 42 13.49 -14.90 20.52
CA VAL A 42 14.73 -14.70 21.25
C VAL A 42 14.69 -15.52 22.53
N SER A 43 15.40 -16.65 22.51
CA SER A 43 15.52 -17.57 23.65
C SER A 43 16.87 -17.50 24.35
N ASP A 44 17.90 -17.02 23.65
CA ASP A 44 19.29 -17.02 24.10
C ASP A 44 19.58 -15.83 25.04
N GLY A 45 20.41 -16.03 26.05
CA GLY A 45 20.81 -15.01 27.03
C GLY A 45 22.02 -14.16 26.59
N ASP A 46 22.62 -14.47 25.44
CA ASP A 46 23.78 -13.78 24.90
C ASP A 46 23.40 -12.40 24.31
N SER A 47 23.92 -11.34 24.94
CA SER A 47 23.65 -9.96 24.54
C SER A 47 24.16 -9.61 23.14
N GLN A 48 25.20 -10.30 22.64
CA GLN A 48 25.66 -10.09 21.26
C GLN A 48 24.61 -10.57 20.26
N LYS A 49 23.93 -11.68 20.55
CA LYS A 49 22.86 -12.22 19.68
C LYS A 49 21.62 -11.33 19.68
N TRP A 50 21.29 -10.67 20.78
CA TRP A 50 20.18 -9.70 20.83
C TRP A 50 20.41 -8.54 19.87
N GLY A 51 21.65 -8.02 19.81
CA GLY A 51 22.04 -7.00 18.85
C GLY A 51 21.83 -7.44 17.41
N LEU A 52 22.16 -8.69 17.08
CA LEU A 52 21.91 -9.25 15.74
C LEU A 52 20.42 -9.31 15.40
N VAL A 53 19.57 -9.71 16.35
CA VAL A 53 18.11 -9.73 16.16
C VAL A 53 17.58 -8.32 15.88
N LEU A 54 18.00 -7.33 16.68
CA LEU A 54 17.58 -5.93 16.50
C LEU A 54 18.07 -5.34 15.18
N ASN A 55 19.31 -5.64 14.79
CA ASN A 55 19.87 -5.20 13.51
C ASN A 55 19.10 -5.80 12.34
N ASN A 56 18.77 -7.09 12.39
CA ASN A 56 17.96 -7.73 11.35
C ASN A 56 16.54 -7.16 11.30
N ALA A 57 15.91 -6.90 12.45
CA ALA A 57 14.60 -6.25 12.50
C ALA A 57 14.62 -4.86 11.84
N ARG A 58 15.67 -4.06 12.09
CA ARG A 58 15.88 -2.76 11.42
C ARG A 58 16.06 -2.93 9.91
N ASN A 59 16.95 -3.84 9.49
CA ASN A 59 17.21 -4.09 8.07
C ASN A 59 15.92 -4.47 7.30
N MET A 60 15.01 -5.24 7.94
CA MET A 60 13.71 -5.56 7.34
C MET A 60 12.80 -4.34 7.18
N GLN A 61 12.76 -3.45 8.17
CA GLN A 61 12.01 -2.20 8.06
C GLN A 61 12.56 -1.29 6.97
N GLU A 62 13.88 -1.24 6.81
CA GLU A 62 14.54 -0.45 5.77
C GLU A 62 14.29 -1.02 4.37
N ALA A 63 14.47 -2.35 4.20
CA ALA A 63 14.34 -3.01 2.90
C ALA A 63 12.90 -3.02 2.36
N LEU A 64 11.90 -3.13 3.24
CA LEU A 64 10.49 -3.26 2.85
C LEU A 64 9.72 -1.96 3.02
N GLY A 65 10.30 -0.96 3.68
CA GLY A 65 9.65 0.25 4.15
C GLY A 65 8.91 0.00 5.48
N GLY A 66 9.22 0.80 6.50
CA GLY A 66 8.75 0.55 7.87
C GLY A 66 7.22 0.43 8.02
N ASN A 67 6.46 1.13 7.18
CA ASN A 67 4.99 1.05 7.19
C ASN A 67 4.43 -0.24 6.57
N ASN A 68 5.25 -1.00 5.83
CA ASN A 68 4.88 -2.23 5.12
C ASN A 68 5.26 -3.50 5.89
N VAL A 69 5.82 -3.37 7.10
CA VAL A 69 6.20 -4.51 7.95
C VAL A 69 5.59 -4.37 9.33
N LYS A 70 4.92 -5.44 9.79
CA LYS A 70 4.57 -5.63 11.20
C LYS A 70 5.58 -6.60 11.81
N LEU A 71 6.43 -6.08 12.68
CA LEU A 71 7.47 -6.82 13.38
C LEU A 71 7.10 -7.05 14.84
N GLU A 72 7.29 -8.28 15.30
CA GLU A 72 7.12 -8.67 16.70
C GLU A 72 8.39 -9.41 17.15
N ILE A 73 8.91 -9.08 18.34
CA ILE A 73 10.05 -9.77 18.95
C ILE A 73 9.52 -10.44 20.21
N VAL A 74 9.57 -11.76 20.27
CA VAL A 74 9.12 -12.57 21.39
C VAL A 74 10.34 -13.06 22.15
N ALA A 75 10.62 -12.42 23.28
CA ALA A 75 11.65 -12.84 24.20
C ALA A 75 11.09 -13.86 25.21
N PHE A 76 11.76 -15.00 25.38
CA PHE A 76 11.41 -16.02 26.36
C PHE A 76 12.67 -16.71 26.91
N GLY A 77 12.53 -17.43 28.04
CA GLY A 77 13.66 -18.10 28.68
C GLY A 77 14.80 -17.11 29.04
N PRO A 78 16.07 -17.49 28.85
CA PRO A 78 17.22 -16.60 29.04
C PRO A 78 17.13 -15.29 28.23
N GLY A 79 16.50 -15.32 27.05
CA GLY A 79 16.28 -14.14 26.21
C GLY A 79 15.42 -13.05 26.83
N VAL A 80 14.64 -13.34 27.87
CA VAL A 80 13.90 -12.30 28.63
C VAL A 80 14.86 -11.26 29.24
N ALA A 81 16.12 -11.62 29.49
CA ALA A 81 17.12 -10.67 29.97
C ALA A 81 17.32 -9.47 29.02
N MET A 82 17.06 -9.63 27.71
CA MET A 82 17.07 -8.55 26.73
C MET A 82 16.19 -7.35 27.12
N LEU A 83 15.05 -7.61 27.77
CA LEU A 83 14.09 -6.57 28.15
C LEU A 83 14.49 -5.79 29.40
N LYS A 84 15.54 -6.25 30.12
CA LYS A 84 16.02 -5.63 31.36
C LYS A 84 17.19 -4.67 31.14
N VAL A 85 17.77 -4.66 29.93
CA VAL A 85 18.97 -3.87 29.60
C VAL A 85 18.58 -2.52 28.94
N GLY A 86 17.29 -2.16 28.99
CA GLY A 86 16.77 -0.88 28.49
C GLY A 86 16.96 0.27 29.46
#